data_AF-A0A518IKR7-F1
#
_entry.id   AF-A0A518IKR7-F1
#
_cell.length_a   1.000
_cell.length_b   1.000
_cell.length_c   1.000
_cell.angle_alpha   90.00
_cell.angle_beta   90.00
_cell.angle_gamma   90.00
#
_symmetry.space_group_name_H-M   'P 1'
#
loop_
_entity.id
_entity.type
_entity.pdbx_description
1 polymer ?
#
loop_
_entity_poly.entity_id
_entity_poly.type
_entity_poly.pdbx_seq_one_letter_code
_entity_poly.pdbx_strand_id
1 'polypeptide(L)'
;MPSNDSRESTPQKSSGIENVYENSDHLKCVPGWQMPENGLYGIDFWSHMWRRPTETIVKWIKKYQIPFIGIEAGNSYIYASDFLSHIGKIQSDEAE
;
A
#
# COMPACT_ATOMS: atom_id res chain seq x y z
N MET A 1 46.40 27.00 -26.21
CA MET A 1 45.59 27.43 -25.05
C MET A 1 44.11 27.16 -25.38
N PRO A 2 43.31 26.71 -24.41
CA PRO A 2 42.08 25.94 -24.65
C PRO A 2 40.80 26.80 -24.67
N SER A 3 39.69 26.12 -24.96
CA SER A 3 38.29 26.49 -24.66
C SER A 3 37.63 27.38 -25.73
N ASN A 4 36.35 27.26 -26.07
CA ASN A 4 35.27 26.36 -25.66
C ASN A 4 34.14 26.73 -26.64
N ASP A 5 33.67 25.80 -27.48
CA ASP A 5 32.37 26.00 -28.13
C ASP A 5 31.28 25.69 -27.10
N SER A 6 30.72 26.78 -26.58
CA SER A 6 29.72 26.80 -25.52
C SER A 6 28.40 26.29 -26.08
N ARG A 7 28.03 25.07 -25.68
CA ARG A 7 26.66 24.56 -25.83
C ARG A 7 25.72 25.46 -25.03
N GLU A 8 24.93 26.25 -25.74
CA GLU A 8 23.81 27.00 -25.22
C GLU A 8 22.89 26.05 -24.44
N SER A 9 22.87 26.22 -23.11
CA SER A 9 21.99 25.48 -22.21
C SER A 9 20.94 26.47 -21.71
N THR A 10 19.73 26.37 -22.27
CA THR A 10 18.56 27.07 -21.75
C THR A 10 18.33 26.68 -20.28
N PRO A 11 18.07 27.63 -19.37
CA PRO A 11 17.79 27.32 -17.99
C PRO A 11 16.40 26.68 -17.87
N GLN A 12 16.36 25.36 -17.67
CA GLN A 12 15.14 24.72 -17.18
C GLN A 12 14.89 25.21 -15.76
N LYS A 13 13.89 26.09 -15.67
CA LYS A 13 13.26 26.60 -14.47
C LYS A 13 12.97 25.41 -13.53
N SER A 14 13.81 25.28 -12.50
CA SER A 14 13.58 24.40 -11.36
C SER A 14 12.29 24.84 -10.68
N SER A 15 11.19 24.23 -11.12
CA SER A 15 9.93 24.28 -10.41
C SER A 15 10.09 23.19 -9.37
N GLY A 16 10.30 23.58 -8.10
CA GLY A 16 10.30 22.64 -7.00
C GLY A 16 8.99 21.88 -7.01
N ILE A 17 9.04 20.64 -7.52
CA ILE A 17 7.97 19.68 -7.31
C ILE A 17 8.27 19.13 -5.93
N GLU A 18 7.81 19.84 -4.91
CA GLU A 18 7.43 19.16 -3.68
C GLU A 18 6.42 18.10 -4.12
N ASN A 19 6.87 16.85 -4.26
CA ASN A 19 5.99 15.70 -4.35
C ASN A 19 5.35 15.54 -2.97
N VAL A 20 4.45 16.47 -2.64
CA VAL A 20 3.41 16.23 -1.66
C VAL A 20 2.57 15.15 -2.31
N TYR A 21 2.80 13.91 -1.90
CA TYR A 21 1.86 12.83 -2.13
C TYR A 21 0.56 13.27 -1.44
N GLU A 22 -0.32 13.97 -2.16
CA GLU A 22 -1.64 14.35 -1.69
C GLU A 22 -2.45 13.07 -1.48
N ASN A 23 -2.35 12.60 -0.25
CA ASN A 23 -2.85 11.36 0.28
C ASN A 23 -4.33 11.52 0.67
N SER A 24 -5.19 11.97 -0.24
CA SER A 24 -6.51 12.47 0.19
C SER A 24 -7.69 12.39 -0.78
N ASP A 25 -7.63 11.62 -1.87
CA ASP A 25 -8.84 11.41 -2.70
C ASP A 25 -9.13 9.97 -3.15
N HIS A 26 -8.16 9.06 -3.13
CA HIS A 26 -8.39 7.64 -3.44
C HIS A 26 -9.05 6.86 -2.29
N LEU A 27 -9.17 7.47 -1.10
CA LEU A 27 -9.80 6.88 0.09
C LEU A 27 -11.26 7.31 0.30
N LYS A 28 -11.84 8.10 -0.61
CA LYS A 28 -13.30 8.20 -0.70
C LYS A 28 -13.78 6.88 -1.27
N CYS A 29 -14.04 5.89 -0.40
CA CYS A 29 -14.79 4.70 -0.75
C CYS A 29 -16.04 5.16 -1.52
N VAL A 30 -16.03 4.97 -2.83
CA VAL A 30 -17.14 5.36 -3.69
C VAL A 30 -18.37 4.62 -3.14
N PRO A 31 -19.47 5.31 -2.80
CA PRO A 31 -20.64 4.64 -2.24
C PRO A 31 -21.10 3.52 -3.19
N GLY A 32 -21.06 2.27 -2.73
CA GLY A 32 -21.36 1.09 -3.55
C GLY A 32 -20.14 0.38 -4.16
N TRP A 33 -18.92 0.85 -3.94
CA TRP A 33 -17.71 0.12 -4.28
C TRP A 33 -17.55 -1.06 -3.32
N GLN A 34 -17.86 -2.25 -3.82
CA GLN A 34 -17.55 -3.50 -3.15
C GLN A 34 -16.13 -3.89 -3.51
N MET A 35 -15.34 -4.29 -2.52
CA MET A 35 -14.00 -4.82 -2.75
C MET A 35 -14.11 -6.09 -3.61
N PRO A 36 -13.54 -6.13 -4.83
CA PRO A 36 -13.45 -7.36 -5.61
C PRO A 36 -12.88 -8.52 -4.79
N GLU A 37 -13.58 -9.65 -4.74
CA GLU A 37 -13.13 -10.84 -4.00
C GLU A 37 -11.82 -11.43 -4.55
N ASN A 38 -11.56 -11.21 -5.85
CA ASN A 38 -10.33 -11.58 -6.54
C ASN A 38 -9.29 -10.45 -6.59
N GLY A 39 -9.54 -9.34 -5.88
CA GLY A 39 -8.63 -8.22 -5.84
C GLY A 39 -7.35 -8.56 -5.08
N LEU A 40 -6.25 -7.97 -5.52
CA LEU A 40 -4.93 -8.11 -4.90
C LEU A 40 -4.55 -6.77 -4.27
N TYR A 41 -4.34 -6.75 -2.95
CA TYR A 41 -4.19 -5.52 -2.18
C TYR A 41 -2.93 -5.53 -1.32
N GLY A 42 -2.25 -4.39 -1.25
CA GLY A 42 -1.08 -4.20 -0.40
C GLY A 42 -1.43 -4.16 1.09
N ILE A 43 -0.43 -4.36 1.96
CA ILE A 43 -0.63 -4.29 3.42
C ILE A 43 -1.18 -2.94 3.87
N ASP A 44 -0.77 -1.85 3.23
CA ASP A 44 -1.27 -0.52 3.50
C ASP A 44 -2.80 -0.43 3.34
N PHE A 45 -3.37 -1.07 2.32
CA PHE A 45 -4.82 -1.16 2.14
C PHE A 45 -5.50 -1.89 3.30
N TRP A 46 -4.99 -3.05 3.71
CA TRP A 46 -5.54 -3.83 4.83
C TRP A 46 -5.39 -3.09 6.17
N SER A 47 -4.26 -2.40 6.36
CA SER A 47 -4.01 -1.52 7.50
C SER A 47 -5.08 -0.42 7.62
N HIS A 48 -5.36 0.27 6.50
CA HIS A 48 -6.40 1.31 6.44
C HIS A 48 -7.81 0.77 6.63
N MET A 49 -8.20 -0.28 5.90
CA MET A 49 -9.57 -0.79 5.93
C MET A 49 -9.93 -1.39 7.29
N TRP A 50 -8.97 -1.97 8.02
CA TRP A 50 -9.19 -2.51 9.37
C TRP A 50 -8.83 -1.54 10.49
N ARG A 51 -8.33 -0.34 10.15
CA ARG A 51 -7.88 0.68 11.11
C ARG A 51 -6.91 0.10 12.15
N ARG A 52 -5.97 -0.72 11.68
CA ARG A 52 -4.93 -1.33 12.51
C ARG A 52 -3.55 -0.91 11.97
N PRO A 53 -2.52 -0.81 12.84
CA PRO A 53 -1.16 -0.61 12.37
C PRO A 53 -0.71 -1.72 11.41
N THR A 54 0.14 -1.38 10.45
CA THR A 54 0.75 -2.29 9.48
C THR A 54 1.41 -3.49 10.18
N GLU A 55 2.05 -3.26 11.33
CA GLU A 55 2.71 -4.31 12.13
C GLU A 55 1.70 -5.34 12.65
N THR A 56 0.47 -4.93 12.95
CA THR A 56 -0.60 -5.83 13.38
C THR A 56 -1.06 -6.70 12.21
N ILE A 57 -1.24 -6.12 11.03
CA ILE A 57 -1.57 -6.89 9.82
C ILE A 57 -0.48 -7.92 9.52
N VAL A 58 0.80 -7.52 9.60
CA VAL A 58 1.95 -8.42 9.43
C VAL A 58 1.94 -9.55 10.45
N LYS A 59 1.59 -9.27 11.72
CA LYS A 59 1.44 -10.31 12.75
C LYS A 59 0.33 -11.28 12.41
N TRP A 60 -0.80 -10.81 11.90
CA TRP A 60 -1.90 -11.69 11.47
C TRP A 60 -1.47 -12.60 10.32
N ILE A 61 -0.80 -12.05 9.30
CA ILE A 61 -0.29 -12.84 8.16
C ILE A 61 0.59 -14.00 8.65
N LYS A 62 1.51 -13.71 9.58
CA LYS A 62 2.39 -14.73 10.17
C LYS A 62 1.64 -15.72 11.07
N LYS A 63 0.75 -15.23 11.94
CA LYS A 63 0.02 -16.06 12.90
C LYS A 63 -0.93 -17.03 12.21
N TYR A 64 -1.70 -16.54 11.23
CA TYR A 64 -2.72 -17.32 10.53
C TYR A 64 -2.22 -17.92 9.21
N GLN A 65 -0.93 -17.76 8.88
CA GLN A 65 -0.30 -18.28 7.66
C GLN A 65 -1.04 -17.85 6.39
N ILE A 66 -1.43 -16.58 6.33
CA ILE A 66 -2.18 -16.02 5.19
C ILE A 66 -1.24 -16.00 3.98
N PRO A 67 -1.62 -16.58 2.83
CA PRO A 67 -0.84 -16.50 1.61
C PRO A 67 -0.61 -15.04 1.17
N PHE A 68 0.60 -14.71 0.72
CA PHE A 68 0.92 -13.39 0.21
C PHE A 68 1.91 -13.47 -0.96
N ILE A 69 1.92 -12.43 -1.78
CA ILE A 69 2.86 -12.23 -2.89
C ILE A 69 3.84 -11.14 -2.48
N GLY A 70 5.11 -11.49 -2.35
CA GLY A 70 6.19 -10.58 -1.97
C GLY A 70 7.37 -11.33 -1.36
N ILE A 71 8.47 -10.62 -1.14
CA ILE A 71 9.67 -11.19 -0.50
C ILE A 71 9.43 -11.34 1.01
N GLU A 72 8.70 -10.40 1.60
CA GLU A 72 8.40 -10.36 3.03
C GLU A 72 6.97 -9.89 3.26
N ALA A 73 6.36 -10.31 4.37
CA ALA A 73 5.02 -9.89 4.73
C ALA A 73 4.87 -8.36 4.74
N GLY A 74 5.79 -7.60 5.35
CA GLY A 74 5.68 -6.13 5.47
C GLY A 74 5.63 -5.34 4.16
N ASN A 75 6.01 -5.94 3.03
CA ASN A 75 5.94 -5.35 1.70
C ASN A 75 5.34 -6.36 0.72
N SER A 76 4.14 -6.85 1.06
CA SER A 76 3.44 -7.88 0.29
C SER A 76 2.04 -7.44 -0.14
N TYR A 77 1.55 -8.17 -1.13
CA TYR A 77 0.18 -8.11 -1.61
C TYR A 77 -0.56 -9.39 -1.26
N ILE A 78 -1.83 -9.28 -0.95
CA ILE A 78 -2.67 -10.39 -0.48
C ILE A 78 -3.96 -10.40 -1.29
N TYR A 79 -4.36 -11.57 -1.76
CA TYR A 79 -5.67 -11.71 -2.38
C TYR A 79 -6.76 -11.50 -1.34
N ALA A 80 -7.81 -10.76 -1.72
CA ALA A 80 -8.92 -10.50 -0.82
C ALA A 80 -9.58 -11.77 -0.29
N SER A 81 -9.78 -12.78 -1.14
CA SER A 81 -10.28 -14.10 -0.75
C SER A 81 -9.45 -14.74 0.37
N ASP A 82 -8.13 -14.67 0.26
CA ASP A 82 -7.21 -15.31 1.22
C ASP A 82 -7.26 -14.61 2.57
N PHE A 83 -7.24 -13.28 2.56
CA PHE A 83 -7.31 -12.49 3.79
C PHE A 83 -8.68 -12.65 4.47
N LEU A 84 -9.77 -12.51 3.71
CA LEU A 84 -11.13 -12.59 4.24
C LEU A 84 -11.49 -13.99 4.76
N SER A 85 -10.96 -15.07 4.18
CA SER A 85 -11.19 -16.43 4.69
C SER A 85 -10.69 -16.65 6.13
N HIS A 86 -9.76 -15.80 6.60
CA HIS A 86 -9.19 -15.87 7.94
C HIS A 86 -9.79 -14.83 8.91
N ILE A 87 -10.61 -13.90 8.43
CA ILE A 87 -11.03 -12.74 9.24
C ILE A 87 -11.89 -13.13 10.45
N GLY A 88 -12.76 -14.13 10.31
CA GLY A 88 -13.59 -14.60 11.43
C GLY A 88 -12.76 -15.15 12.59
N LYS A 89 -11.64 -15.81 12.29
CA LYS A 89 -10.70 -16.31 13.31
C LYS A 89 -9.93 -15.14 13.95
N ILE A 90 -9.45 -14.20 13.14
CA ILE A 90 -8.79 -12.98 13.63
C ILE A 90 -9.66 -12.24 14.63
N GLN A 91 -10.94 -12.03 14.33
CA GLN A 91 -11.87 -11.31 15.20
C GLN A 91 -12.18 -12.06 16.50
N SER A 92 -12.30 -13.39 16.44
CA SER A 92 -12.52 -14.22 17.64
C SER A 92 -11.34 -14.12 18.61
N ASP A 93 -10.12 -14.25 18.08
CA ASP A 93 -8.87 -14.19 18.86
C ASP A 93 -8.56 -12.79 19.42
N GLU A 94 -9.12 -11.71 18.85
CA GLU A 94 -8.97 -10.35 19.38
C GLU A 94 -10.02 -10.00 20.46
N ALA A 95 -11.09 -10.78 20.58
CA ALA A 95 -12.15 -10.57 21.57
C ALA A 95 -11.89 -11.27 22.91
N GLU A 96 -10.91 -12.17 22.95
CA GLU A 96 -10.41 -12.91 24.12
C GLU A 96 -9.24 -12.18 24.80
#